data_AF-A0A1H8QNV6-F1
#
_entry.id   AF-A0A1H8QNV6-F1
#
_cell.length_a   1.000
_cell.length_b   1.000
_cell.length_c   1.000
_cell.angle_alpha   90.00
_cell.angle_beta   90.00
_cell.angle_gamma   90.00
#
_symmetry.space_group_name_H-M   'P 1'
#
loop_
_entity.id
_entity.type
_entity.pdbx_description
1 polymer ?
#
loop_
_entity_poly.entity_id
_entity_poly.type
_entity_poly.pdbx_seq_one_letter_code
_entity_poly.pdbx_strand_id
1 'polypeptide(L)'
;MTLEQIISGGQTGVDRGALDAALQEGFPCGGWCPDGREAENGRIPDRYPLKELEGAGYRQRTIQNITDSDGTVIIYYTVPEGGTAETLAQCLKRKKPFHLIDATEIKPKRAVMRLAFFLQEHDVARLNVAGPRQSTAHAAREYTQRVVTQLIRQFKWLNPTP
;
A
#
# COMPACT_ATOMS: atom_id res chain seq x y z
N MET A 1 -16.02 -8.82 5.46
CA MET A 1 -14.85 -8.00 5.04
C MET A 1 -15.37 -6.60 4.79
N THR A 2 -14.73 -5.58 5.37
CA THR A 2 -15.17 -4.17 5.35
C THR A 2 -14.04 -3.27 4.85
N LEU A 3 -13.45 -3.58 3.69
CA LEU A 3 -12.40 -2.74 3.11
C LEU A 3 -13.01 -1.39 2.70
N GLU A 4 -12.52 -0.31 3.29
CA GLU A 4 -13.05 1.05 3.13
C GLU A 4 -12.08 1.95 2.37
N GLN A 5 -10.77 1.78 2.56
CA GLN A 5 -9.79 2.69 1.97
C GLN A 5 -8.42 2.02 1.74
N ILE A 6 -7.80 2.37 0.61
CA ILE A 6 -6.39 2.11 0.34
C ILE A 6 -5.53 3.29 0.80
N ILE A 7 -4.58 3.03 1.70
CA ILE A 7 -3.60 4.01 2.19
C ILE A 7 -2.24 3.73 1.54
N SER A 8 -1.56 4.77 1.07
CA SER A 8 -0.16 4.67 0.64
C SER A 8 0.51 6.05 0.61
N GLY A 9 1.85 6.11 0.54
CA GLY A 9 2.58 7.38 0.64
C GLY A 9 3.12 7.97 -0.65
N GLY A 10 2.69 7.47 -1.81
CA GLY A 10 2.90 8.13 -3.10
C GLY A 10 4.28 7.99 -3.75
N GLN A 11 5.20 7.23 -3.14
CA GLN A 11 6.47 6.89 -3.78
C GLN A 11 6.25 6.15 -5.11
N THR A 12 7.22 6.13 -6.01
CA THR A 12 7.15 5.26 -7.19
C THR A 12 7.07 3.78 -6.77
N GLY A 13 6.83 2.86 -7.73
CA GLY A 13 6.76 1.43 -7.43
C GLY A 13 5.45 1.06 -6.74
N VAL A 14 5.55 0.39 -5.60
CA VAL A 14 4.39 -0.18 -4.88
C VAL A 14 3.36 0.89 -4.53
N ASP A 15 3.79 2.01 -3.95
CA ASP A 15 2.88 3.03 -3.46
C ASP A 15 1.98 3.58 -4.58
N ARG A 16 2.57 3.98 -5.71
CA ARG A 16 1.79 4.42 -6.89
C ARG A 16 0.98 3.30 -7.51
N GLY A 17 1.45 2.06 -7.51
CA GLY A 17 0.66 0.92 -8.00
C GLY A 17 -0.65 0.75 -7.21
N ALA A 18 -0.60 0.93 -5.89
CA ALA A 18 -1.77 0.87 -5.02
C ALA A 18 -2.74 2.03 -5.29
N LEU A 19 -2.21 3.25 -5.37
CA LEU A 19 -3.02 4.45 -5.62
C LEU A 19 -3.65 4.44 -7.02
N ASP A 20 -2.89 4.02 -8.04
CA ASP A 20 -3.39 3.90 -9.41
C ASP A 20 -4.55 2.90 -9.49
N ALA A 21 -4.42 1.74 -8.82
CA ALA A 21 -5.49 0.74 -8.76
C ALA A 21 -6.76 1.29 -8.13
N ALA A 22 -6.64 1.97 -6.98
CA ALA A 22 -7.79 2.52 -6.29
C ALA A 22 -8.47 3.64 -7.08
N LEU A 23 -7.69 4.57 -7.67
CA LEU A 23 -8.22 5.63 -8.53
C LEU A 23 -8.93 5.06 -9.77
N GLN A 24 -8.32 4.08 -10.44
CA GLN A 24 -8.90 3.45 -11.63
C GLN A 24 -10.25 2.76 -11.32
N GLU A 25 -10.37 2.15 -10.14
CA GLU A 25 -11.59 1.50 -9.71
C GLU A 25 -12.57 2.47 -9.02
N GLY A 26 -12.27 3.76 -8.92
CA GLY A 26 -13.11 4.73 -8.19
C GLY A 26 -13.31 4.34 -6.72
N PHE A 27 -12.29 3.75 -6.10
CA PHE A 27 -12.30 3.31 -4.71
C PHE A 27 -11.57 4.32 -3.82
N PRO A 28 -12.02 4.57 -2.57
CA PRO A 28 -11.37 5.54 -1.71
C PRO A 28 -9.89 5.22 -1.51
N CYS A 29 -9.03 6.22 -1.73
CA CYS A 29 -7.61 6.12 -1.43
C CYS A 29 -7.03 7.44 -0.91
N GLY A 30 -5.86 7.35 -0.31
CA GLY A 30 -5.12 8.51 0.18
C GLY A 30 -3.90 8.08 0.98
N GLY A 31 -3.50 8.91 1.93
CA GLY A 31 -2.38 8.65 2.82
C GLY A 31 -1.49 9.88 2.99
N TRP A 32 -0.39 9.69 3.70
CA TRP A 32 0.59 10.70 4.03
C TRP A 32 1.80 10.61 3.11
N CYS A 33 2.17 11.73 2.52
CA CYS A 33 3.38 11.90 1.74
C CYS A 33 4.36 12.85 2.46
N PRO A 34 5.65 12.85 2.08
CA PRO A 34 6.60 13.82 2.62
C PRO A 34 6.16 15.26 2.37
N ASP A 35 6.75 16.18 3.13
CA ASP A 35 6.68 17.62 2.85
C ASP A 35 7.12 17.91 1.41
N GLY A 36 6.46 18.87 0.74
CA GLY A 36 6.67 19.16 -0.68
C GLY A 36 6.24 18.05 -1.64
N ARG A 37 5.56 17.00 -1.14
CA ARG A 37 5.16 15.80 -1.88
C ARG A 37 6.33 15.11 -2.59
N GLU A 38 7.47 14.97 -1.92
CA GLU A 38 8.66 14.38 -2.55
C GLU A 38 8.51 12.88 -2.87
N ALA A 39 9.04 12.47 -4.03
CA ALA A 39 9.27 11.08 -4.43
C ALA A 39 10.57 10.98 -5.24
N GLU A 40 11.03 9.75 -5.55
CA GLU A 40 12.33 9.53 -6.20
C GLU A 40 12.45 10.20 -7.57
N ASN A 41 11.30 10.39 -8.25
CA ASN A 41 11.24 10.96 -9.60
C ASN A 41 10.69 12.40 -9.59
N GLY A 42 10.84 13.09 -8.45
CA GLY A 42 10.33 14.45 -8.23
C GLY A 42 8.99 14.47 -7.52
N ARG A 43 8.30 15.61 -7.60
CA ARG A 43 7.03 15.87 -6.90
C ARG A 43 5.95 14.85 -7.27
N ILE A 44 5.25 14.31 -6.28
CA ILE A 44 4.13 13.38 -6.46
C ILE A 44 2.96 14.14 -7.13
N PRO A 45 2.43 13.62 -8.25
CA PRO A 45 1.33 14.27 -8.98
C PRO A 45 0.10 14.59 -8.10
N ASP A 46 -0.57 15.70 -8.39
CA ASP A 46 -1.74 16.19 -7.63
C ASP A 46 -2.98 15.29 -7.76
N ARG A 47 -3.04 14.44 -8.79
CA ARG A 47 -4.11 13.44 -8.94
C ARG A 47 -4.19 12.43 -7.80
N TYR A 48 -3.10 12.27 -7.04
CA TYR A 48 -3.09 11.38 -5.88
C TYR A 48 -3.59 12.16 -4.64
N PRO A 49 -4.69 11.73 -4.00
CA PRO A 49 -5.32 12.44 -2.87
C PRO A 49 -4.54 12.23 -1.56
N LEU A 50 -3.27 12.65 -1.56
CA LEU A 50 -2.34 12.53 -0.43
C LEU A 50 -2.30 13.83 0.35
N LYS A 51 -2.12 13.70 1.66
CA LYS A 51 -1.86 14.80 2.59
C LYS A 51 -0.36 14.92 2.79
N GLU A 52 0.16 16.13 2.70
CA GLU A 52 1.55 16.41 3.09
C GLU A 52 1.65 16.34 4.61
N LEU A 53 2.73 15.71 5.08
CA LEU A 53 3.09 15.75 6.48
C LEU A 53 4.20 16.79 6.63
N GLU A 54 3.86 17.95 7.20
CA GLU A 54 4.76 19.10 7.29
C GLU A 54 6.06 18.75 8.04
N GLY A 55 7.21 19.13 7.47
CA GLY A 55 8.54 18.83 8.03
C GLY A 55 8.91 17.33 8.08
N ALA A 56 8.12 16.45 7.46
CA ALA A 56 8.38 15.02 7.46
C ALA A 56 9.15 14.57 6.22
N GLY A 57 10.17 13.73 6.46
CA GLY A 57 10.81 12.92 5.43
C GLY A 57 10.10 11.58 5.21
N TYR A 58 10.74 10.72 4.40
CA TYR A 58 10.19 9.40 4.04
C TYR A 58 9.87 8.50 5.23
N ARG A 59 10.63 8.58 6.33
CA ARG A 59 10.42 7.71 7.49
C ARG A 59 9.16 8.11 8.26
N GLN A 60 8.99 9.40 8.50
CA GLN A 60 7.87 9.96 9.26
C GLN A 60 6.54 9.70 8.55
N ARG A 61 6.46 9.92 7.22
CA ARG A 61 5.26 9.59 6.45
C ARG A 61 4.95 8.09 6.46
N THR A 62 5.96 7.22 6.41
CA THR A 62 5.76 5.75 6.49
C THR A 62 5.17 5.38 7.84
N ILE A 63 5.73 5.92 8.92
CA ILE A 63 5.21 5.71 10.28
C ILE A 63 3.76 6.19 10.39
N GLN A 64 3.43 7.35 9.84
CA GLN A 64 2.08 7.89 9.90
C GLN A 64 1.08 7.02 9.13
N ASN A 65 1.44 6.56 7.92
CA ASN A 65 0.60 5.63 7.14
C ASN A 65 0.35 4.30 7.87
N ILE A 66 1.36 3.74 8.56
CA ILE A 66 1.20 2.53 9.38
C ILE A 66 0.29 2.80 10.59
N THR A 67 0.39 3.98 11.18
CA THR A 67 -0.37 4.36 12.38
C THR A 67 -1.85 4.58 12.05
N ASP A 68 -2.13 5.24 10.93
CA ASP A 68 -3.49 5.60 10.49
C ASP A 68 -4.18 4.53 9.64
N SER A 69 -3.56 3.37 9.45
CA SER A 69 -4.17 2.20 8.83
C SER A 69 -4.50 1.14 9.88
N ASP A 70 -5.37 0.18 9.55
CA ASP A 70 -5.72 -0.91 10.46
C ASP A 70 -4.73 -2.07 10.31
N GLY A 71 -4.21 -2.27 9.10
CA GLY A 71 -3.12 -3.20 8.79
C GLY A 71 -2.27 -2.70 7.63
N THR A 72 -1.11 -3.34 7.43
CA THR A 72 -0.20 -3.03 6.32
C THR A 72 0.13 -4.28 5.50
N VAL A 73 -0.13 -4.27 4.19
CA VAL A 73 0.53 -5.21 3.28
C VAL A 73 1.87 -4.65 2.85
N ILE A 74 2.91 -5.47 2.98
CA ILE A 74 4.27 -5.14 2.54
C ILE A 74 4.63 -6.06 1.37
N ILE A 75 4.72 -5.47 0.19
CA ILE A 75 5.14 -6.16 -1.03
C ILE A 75 6.65 -5.99 -1.16
N TYR A 76 7.36 -7.09 -1.41
CA TYR A 76 8.80 -7.11 -1.61
C TYR A 76 9.18 -8.11 -2.70
N TYR A 77 10.46 -8.16 -3.06
CA TYR A 77 10.99 -9.06 -4.08
C TYR A 77 12.19 -9.77 -3.46
N THR A 78 12.08 -11.08 -3.23
CA THR A 78 13.03 -11.95 -2.51
C THR A 78 13.28 -11.60 -1.05
N VAL A 79 13.80 -10.41 -0.75
CA VAL A 79 14.11 -9.96 0.62
C VAL A 79 13.62 -8.52 0.82
N PRO A 80 12.97 -8.18 1.95
CA PRO A 80 12.70 -6.79 2.29
C PRO A 80 14.00 -6.01 2.51
N GLU A 81 14.22 -4.96 1.75
CA GLU A 81 15.41 -4.10 1.85
C GLU A 81 15.06 -2.62 2.00
N GLY A 82 16.01 -1.82 2.50
CA GLY A 82 15.88 -0.37 2.62
C GLY A 82 14.58 0.08 3.29
N GLY A 83 13.81 0.95 2.62
CA GLY A 83 12.54 1.46 3.13
C GLY A 83 11.47 0.38 3.37
N THR A 84 11.53 -0.74 2.63
CA THR A 84 10.62 -1.88 2.82
C THR A 84 10.94 -2.61 4.12
N ALA A 85 12.23 -2.83 4.42
CA ALA A 85 12.67 -3.41 5.69
C ALA A 85 12.32 -2.49 6.87
N GLU A 86 12.51 -1.17 6.73
CA GLU A 86 12.12 -0.21 7.76
C GLU A 86 10.60 -0.22 8.01
N THR A 87 9.78 -0.38 6.95
CA THR A 87 8.32 -0.51 7.09
C THR A 87 7.96 -1.73 7.94
N LEU A 88 8.57 -2.88 7.67
CA LEU A 88 8.39 -4.11 8.46
C LEU A 88 8.81 -3.89 9.92
N ALA A 89 9.98 -3.29 10.15
CA ALA A 89 10.47 -2.98 11.49
C ALA A 89 9.50 -2.05 12.27
N GLN A 90 8.91 -1.06 11.60
CA GLN A 90 7.93 -0.17 12.22
C GLN A 90 6.60 -0.87 12.53
N CYS A 91 6.10 -1.76 11.66
CA CYS A 91 4.93 -2.58 11.94
C CYS A 91 5.15 -3.44 13.19
N LEU A 92 6.30 -4.13 13.27
CA LEU A 92 6.69 -4.93 14.43
C LEU A 92 6.78 -4.09 15.71
N LYS A 93 7.52 -2.97 15.66
CA LYS A 93 7.71 -2.06 16.81
C LYS A 93 6.39 -1.53 17.36
N ARG A 94 5.43 -1.25 16.48
CA ARG A 94 4.12 -0.67 16.82
C ARG A 94 3.05 -1.71 17.09
N LYS A 95 3.37 -3.01 16.94
CA LYS A 95 2.42 -4.13 17.05
C LYS A 95 1.20 -3.95 16.12
N LYS A 96 1.42 -3.39 14.92
CA LYS A 96 0.38 -3.24 13.91
C LYS A 96 0.32 -4.49 13.04
N PRO A 97 -0.87 -5.04 12.73
CA PRO A 97 -1.01 -6.17 11.83
C PRO A 97 -0.34 -5.90 10.48
N PHE A 98 0.38 -6.88 9.97
CA PHE A 98 0.98 -6.79 8.64
C PHE A 98 0.97 -8.13 7.91
N HIS A 99 0.99 -8.08 6.58
CA HIS A 99 1.12 -9.25 5.73
C HIS A 99 2.26 -9.06 4.73
N LEU A 100 3.13 -10.07 4.63
CA LEU A 100 4.28 -10.08 3.75
C LEU A 100 3.93 -10.79 2.42
N ILE A 101 4.22 -10.14 1.30
CA ILE A 101 4.05 -10.72 -0.04
C ILE A 101 5.35 -10.63 -0.80
N ASP A 102 5.99 -11.78 -1.01
CA ASP A 102 7.07 -11.91 -1.98
C ASP A 102 6.49 -11.97 -3.41
N ALA A 103 6.66 -10.89 -4.16
CA ALA A 103 6.18 -10.75 -5.52
C ALA A 103 6.99 -11.57 -6.54
N THR A 104 8.15 -12.13 -6.18
CA THR A 104 8.86 -13.08 -7.06
C THR A 104 8.19 -14.45 -7.06
N GLU A 105 7.65 -14.87 -5.92
CA GLU A 105 7.08 -16.21 -5.72
C GLU A 105 5.55 -16.23 -5.86
N ILE A 106 4.87 -15.16 -5.41
CA ILE A 106 3.42 -15.15 -5.27
C ILE A 106 2.80 -14.46 -6.46
N LYS A 107 2.08 -15.20 -7.30
CA LYS A 107 1.28 -14.62 -8.39
C LYS A 107 0.14 -13.74 -7.86
N PRO A 108 -0.29 -12.69 -8.58
CA PRO A 108 -1.32 -11.75 -8.11
C PRO A 108 -2.60 -12.39 -7.58
N LYS A 109 -3.17 -13.38 -8.29
CA LYS A 109 -4.37 -14.09 -7.84
C LYS A 109 -4.20 -14.74 -6.46
N ARG A 110 -3.03 -15.29 -6.17
CA ARG A 110 -2.72 -15.90 -4.86
C ARG A 110 -2.48 -14.84 -3.79
N ALA A 111 -1.85 -13.73 -4.14
CA ALA A 111 -1.71 -12.57 -3.26
C ALA A 111 -3.09 -12.03 -2.82
N VAL A 112 -4.03 -11.89 -3.75
CA VAL A 112 -5.41 -11.45 -3.45
C VAL A 112 -6.09 -12.37 -2.43
N MET A 113 -6.00 -13.69 -2.59
CA MET A 113 -6.59 -14.64 -1.63
C MET A 113 -5.96 -14.50 -0.24
N ARG A 114 -4.64 -14.36 -0.17
CA ARG A 114 -3.93 -14.16 1.11
C ARG A 114 -4.30 -12.84 1.78
N LEU A 115 -4.43 -11.78 0.99
CA LEU A 115 -4.88 -10.48 1.49
C LEU A 115 -6.32 -10.55 1.96
N ALA A 116 -7.21 -11.21 1.23
CA ALA A 116 -8.59 -11.36 1.64
C ALA A 116 -8.70 -12.03 3.02
N PHE A 117 -7.90 -13.07 3.26
CA PHE A 117 -7.80 -13.73 4.56
C PHE A 117 -7.25 -12.78 5.63
N PHE A 118 -6.12 -12.11 5.35
CA PHE A 118 -5.51 -11.14 6.28
C PHE A 118 -6.47 -10.01 6.68
N LEU A 119 -7.20 -9.44 5.72
CA LEU A 119 -8.16 -8.37 5.98
C LEU A 119 -9.28 -8.84 6.90
N GLN A 120 -9.75 -10.09 6.74
CA GLN A 120 -10.79 -10.66 7.58
C GLN A 120 -10.28 -11.07 8.95
N GLU A 121 -9.10 -11.67 9.04
CA GLU A 121 -8.49 -12.13 10.29
C GLU A 121 -8.20 -10.96 11.26
N HIS A 122 -7.84 -9.80 10.71
CA HIS A 122 -7.43 -8.62 11.49
C HIS A 122 -8.40 -7.43 11.38
N ASP A 123 -9.61 -7.64 10.85
CA ASP A 123 -10.64 -6.60 10.67
C ASP A 123 -10.08 -5.31 10.03
N VAL A 124 -9.28 -5.47 8.96
CA VAL A 124 -8.61 -4.34 8.31
C VAL A 124 -9.58 -3.64 7.36
N ALA A 125 -10.04 -2.46 7.74
CA ALA A 125 -10.86 -1.59 6.89
C ALA A 125 -10.02 -0.61 6.07
N ARG A 126 -8.98 -0.04 6.67
CA ARG A 126 -8.02 0.84 6.02
C ARG A 126 -6.71 0.09 5.81
N LEU A 127 -6.44 -0.32 4.58
CA LEU A 127 -5.26 -1.10 4.23
C LEU A 127 -4.14 -0.17 3.75
N ASN A 128 -3.04 -0.11 4.51
CA ASN A 128 -1.81 0.50 4.02
C ASN A 128 -1.09 -0.48 3.08
N VAL A 129 -0.66 0.01 1.91
CA VAL A 129 0.09 -0.75 0.91
C VAL A 129 1.45 -0.09 0.74
N ALA A 130 2.51 -0.83 1.06
CA ALA A 130 3.87 -0.34 1.09
C ALA A 130 4.86 -1.35 0.47
N GLY A 131 5.98 -0.85 -0.04
CA GLY A 131 7.02 -1.68 -0.62
C GLY A 131 8.10 -0.87 -1.34
N PRO A 132 8.92 -1.51 -2.18
CA PRO A 132 10.03 -0.83 -2.83
C PRO A 132 9.56 0.21 -3.83
N ARG A 133 10.40 1.24 -3.97
CA ARG A 133 10.34 2.23 -5.04
C ARG A 133 10.68 1.59 -6.40
N GLN A 134 10.26 2.22 -7.48
CA GLN A 134 10.39 1.67 -8.84
C GLN A 134 11.86 1.41 -9.22
N SER A 135 12.78 2.27 -8.79
CA SER A 135 14.22 2.08 -9.05
C SER A 135 14.81 0.84 -8.38
N THR A 136 14.17 0.31 -7.33
CA THR A 136 14.60 -0.89 -6.61
C THR A 136 13.94 -2.15 -7.18
N ALA A 137 12.70 -2.05 -7.66
CA ALA A 137 12.00 -3.15 -8.30
C ALA A 137 11.12 -2.67 -9.45
N HIS A 138 11.56 -2.89 -10.69
CA HIS A 138 10.87 -2.41 -11.89
C HIS A 138 9.44 -3.00 -12.07
N ALA A 139 9.16 -4.18 -11.52
CA ALA A 139 7.82 -4.77 -11.60
C ALA A 139 6.87 -4.30 -10.47
N ALA A 140 7.37 -3.52 -9.49
CA ALA A 140 6.64 -3.16 -8.26
C ALA A 140 5.28 -2.52 -8.52
N ARG A 141 5.25 -1.52 -9.41
CA ARG A 141 4.03 -0.79 -9.72
C ARG A 141 2.98 -1.67 -10.38
N GLU A 142 3.36 -2.38 -11.43
CA GLU A 142 2.43 -3.22 -12.20
C GLU A 142 1.89 -4.39 -11.37
N TYR A 143 2.76 -5.06 -10.62
CA TYR A 143 2.36 -6.14 -9.73
C TYR A 143 1.35 -5.66 -8.69
N THR A 144 1.68 -4.55 -8.00
CA THR A 144 0.83 -4.00 -6.95
C THR A 144 -0.50 -3.55 -7.51
N GLN A 145 -0.51 -2.85 -8.64
CA GLN A 145 -1.74 -2.41 -9.29
C GLN A 145 -2.66 -3.60 -9.59
N ARG A 146 -2.13 -4.69 -10.16
CA ARG A 146 -2.92 -5.90 -10.44
C ARG A 146 -3.52 -6.52 -9.18
N VAL A 147 -2.73 -6.65 -8.12
CA VAL A 147 -3.19 -7.22 -6.84
C VAL A 147 -4.30 -6.35 -6.23
N VAL A 148 -4.06 -5.05 -6.11
CA VAL A 148 -4.99 -4.13 -5.46
C VAL A 148 -6.28 -3.97 -6.28
N THR A 149 -6.21 -3.90 -7.61
CA THR A 149 -7.40 -3.87 -8.48
C THR A 149 -8.26 -5.13 -8.28
N GLN A 150 -7.64 -6.32 -8.27
CA GLN A 150 -8.39 -7.57 -8.09
C GLN A 150 -9.00 -7.67 -6.69
N LEU A 151 -8.28 -7.22 -5.66
CA LEU A 151 -8.79 -7.16 -4.29
C LEU A 151 -10.00 -6.24 -4.17
N ILE A 152 -9.94 -5.02 -4.73
CA ILE A 152 -11.04 -4.06 -4.73
C ILE A 152 -12.26 -4.63 -5.48
N ARG A 153 -12.05 -5.21 -6.66
CA ARG A 153 -13.15 -5.82 -7.44
C ARG A 153 -13.80 -6.97 -6.70
N GLN A 154 -13.02 -7.82 -6.05
CA GLN A 154 -13.55 -8.90 -5.22
C GLN A 154 -14.37 -8.34 -4.06
N PHE A 155 -13.89 -7.30 -3.38
CA PHE A 155 -14.64 -6.64 -2.31
C PHE A 155 -15.97 -6.04 -2.80
N LYS A 156 -15.95 -5.29 -3.91
CA LYS A 156 -17.16 -4.71 -4.52
C LYS A 156 -18.17 -5.77 -4.96
N TRP A 157 -17.68 -6.88 -5.51
CA TRP A 157 -18.54 -8.01 -5.90
C TRP A 157 -19.27 -8.62 -4.70
N LEU A 158 -18.58 -8.75 -3.57
CA LEU A 158 -19.15 -9.28 -2.33
C LEU A 158 -20.06 -8.29 -1.60
N ASN A 159 -19.95 -6.99 -1.90
CA ASN A 159 -20.71 -5.91 -1.29
C ASN A 159 -21.24 -4.97 -2.38
N PRO A 160 -22.19 -5.43 -3.22
CA PRO A 160 -22.76 -4.58 -4.26
C PRO A 160 -23.47 -3.39 -3.61
N THR A 161 -23.11 -2.17 -4.03
CA THR A 161 -23.94 -1.00 -3.71
C THR A 161 -25.34 -1.22 -4.32
N PRO A 162 -26.41 -0.95 -3.56
CA PRO A 162 -27.78 -1.08 -4.04
C PRO A 162 -28.09 -0.16 -5.24
#